data_AF-A0A354XIP5-F1
#
_entry.id   AF-A0A354XIP5-F1
#
_cell.length_a   1.000
_cell.length_b   1.000
_cell.length_c   1.000
_cell.angle_alpha   90.00
_cell.angle_beta   90.00
_cell.angle_gamma   90.00
#
_symmetry.space_group_name_H-M   'P 1'
#
loop_
_entity.id
_entity.type
_entity.pdbx_description
1 polymer ?
#
loop_
_entity_poly.entity_id
_entity_poly.type
_entity_poly.pdbx_seq_one_letter_code
_entity_poly.pdbx_strand_id
1 'polypeptide(L)'
;MWAFINKLRSPKWFYAISAKLQPLFWVAATLLLLVGTVWGLAFAPADYQQGNSFRIIYVHVPAAFLAQSIFVSMAVSGLVFMVWKIKVADMVATVMAPLGAAMTFVALFSGAVWGVPTWGTWWMWDARLTSMLILLFLYLGVIALRGAFSSRDSGSRAASVLAMVGVINIPIIKYSVDWWYTLHQPAT
;
A
#
# COMPACT_ATOMS: atom_id res chain seq x y z
N MET A 1 2.08 20.11 -23.09
CA MET A 1 2.46 19.01 -22.16
C MET A 1 3.51 19.44 -21.12
N TRP A 2 4.68 19.95 -21.52
CA TRP A 2 5.76 20.36 -20.61
C TRP A 2 5.41 21.49 -19.61
N ALA A 3 4.61 22.47 -20.02
CA ALA A 3 4.18 23.57 -19.14
C ALA A 3 3.33 23.10 -17.95
N PHE A 4 2.54 22.04 -18.12
CA PHE A 4 1.71 21.47 -17.05
C PHE A 4 2.57 20.70 -16.03
N ILE A 5 3.50 19.88 -16.51
CA ILE A 5 4.45 19.14 -15.65
C ILE A 5 5.31 20.13 -14.83
N ASN A 6 5.75 21.23 -15.43
CA ASN A 6 6.50 22.27 -14.73
C ASN A 6 5.68 22.97 -13.64
N LYS A 7 4.36 23.14 -13.82
CA LYS A 7 3.47 23.66 -12.77
C LYS A 7 3.37 22.71 -11.59
N LEU A 8 3.29 21.40 -11.81
CA LEU A 8 3.22 20.40 -10.73
C LEU A 8 4.49 20.32 -9.87
N ARG A 9 5.64 20.76 -10.38
CA ARG A 9 6.88 20.90 -9.59
C ARG A 9 6.81 22.04 -8.58
N SER A 10 5.99 23.06 -8.84
CA SER A 10 5.84 24.23 -7.98
C SER A 10 4.84 23.93 -6.85
N PRO A 11 5.24 24.05 -5.56
CA PRO A 11 4.34 23.80 -4.44
C PRO A 11 3.04 24.63 -4.49
N LYS A 12 3.12 25.89 -4.92
CA LYS A 12 1.95 26.78 -5.04
C LYS A 12 0.90 26.25 -6.00
N TRP A 13 1.34 25.86 -7.20
CA TRP A 13 0.44 25.36 -8.24
C TRP A 13 -0.07 23.96 -7.91
N PHE A 14 0.80 23.08 -7.40
CA PHE A 14 0.39 21.76 -6.92
C PHE A 14 -0.69 21.88 -5.86
N TYR A 15 -0.47 22.72 -4.83
CA TYR A 15 -1.44 22.94 -3.75
C TYR A 15 -2.77 23.50 -4.27
N ALA A 16 -2.75 24.49 -5.16
CA ALA A 16 -3.97 25.07 -5.72
C ALA A 16 -4.79 24.06 -6.53
N ILE A 17 -4.12 23.14 -7.25
CA ILE A 17 -4.78 22.06 -7.99
C ILE A 17 -5.30 21.00 -7.02
N SER A 18 -4.45 20.52 -6.10
CA SER A 18 -4.82 19.47 -5.15
C SER A 18 -5.96 19.90 -4.25
N ALA A 19 -5.97 21.15 -3.76
CA ALA A 19 -7.04 21.67 -2.91
C ALA A 19 -8.41 21.66 -3.61
N LYS A 20 -8.45 21.89 -4.92
CA LYS A 20 -9.70 21.83 -5.71
C LYS A 20 -10.16 20.40 -5.97
N LEU A 21 -9.23 19.47 -6.20
CA LEU A 21 -9.53 18.07 -6.49
C LEU A 21 -9.80 17.22 -5.24
N GLN A 22 -9.19 17.60 -4.11
CA GLN A 22 -9.28 16.89 -2.84
C GLN A 22 -10.72 16.61 -2.38
N PRO A 23 -11.68 17.57 -2.37
CA PRO A 23 -13.05 17.26 -1.95
C PRO A 23 -13.73 16.26 -2.90
N LEU A 24 -13.49 16.35 -4.21
CA LEU A 24 -14.03 15.40 -5.18
C LEU A 24 -13.49 13.99 -4.94
N PHE A 25 -12.18 13.85 -4.70
CA PHE A 25 -11.60 12.56 -4.38
C PHE A 25 -12.09 11.99 -3.05
N TRP A 26 -12.33 12.83 -2.04
CA TRP A 26 -12.93 12.38 -0.79
C TRP A 26 -14.35 11.89 -0.99
N VAL A 27 -15.20 12.62 -1.71
CA VAL A 27 -16.57 12.19 -2.02
C VAL A 27 -16.55 10.87 -2.80
N ALA A 28 -15.72 10.77 -3.85
CA ALA A 28 -15.59 9.55 -4.64
C ALA A 28 -15.08 8.37 -3.79
N ALA A 29 -14.06 8.58 -2.95
CA ALA A 29 -13.53 7.55 -2.07
C ALA A 29 -14.58 7.07 -1.07
N THR A 30 -15.30 7.99 -0.41
CA THR A 30 -16.36 7.64 0.54
C THR A 30 -17.49 6.88 -0.13
N LEU A 31 -17.97 7.32 -1.29
CA LEU A 31 -19.03 6.63 -2.02
C LEU A 31 -18.60 5.22 -2.45
N LEU A 32 -17.43 5.09 -3.06
CA LEU A 32 -16.92 3.80 -3.55
C LEU A 32 -16.65 2.83 -2.40
N LEU A 33 -16.06 3.31 -1.29
CA LEU A 33 -15.83 2.47 -0.11
C LEU A 33 -17.16 2.04 0.52
N LEU A 34 -18.11 2.95 0.73
CA LEU A 34 -19.41 2.60 1.31
C LEU A 34 -20.17 1.60 0.44
N VAL A 35 -20.30 1.87 -0.86
CA VAL A 35 -21.01 0.99 -1.79
C VAL A 35 -20.31 -0.37 -1.87
N GLY A 36 -18.98 -0.37 -2.05
CA GLY A 36 -18.20 -1.61 -2.16
C GLY A 36 -18.24 -2.45 -0.89
N THR A 37 -18.12 -1.83 0.29
CA THR A 37 -18.22 -2.54 1.58
C THR A 37 -19.64 -3.07 1.81
N VAL A 38 -20.69 -2.29 1.55
CA VAL A 38 -22.08 -2.74 1.74
C VAL A 38 -22.40 -3.89 0.79
N TRP A 39 -22.06 -3.77 -0.50
CA TRP A 39 -22.27 -4.85 -1.46
C TRP A 39 -21.47 -6.12 -1.11
N GLY A 40 -20.18 -5.96 -0.81
CA GLY A 40 -19.31 -7.10 -0.51
C GLY A 40 -19.65 -7.82 0.80
N LEU A 41 -20.01 -7.08 1.86
CA LEU A 41 -20.24 -7.68 3.18
C LEU A 41 -21.71 -8.06 3.43
N ALA A 42 -22.68 -7.32 2.88
CA ALA A 42 -24.10 -7.58 3.13
C ALA A 42 -24.76 -8.42 2.02
N PHE A 43 -24.41 -8.18 0.75
CA PHE A 43 -25.16 -8.75 -0.40
C PHE A 43 -24.42 -9.88 -1.13
N ALA A 44 -23.10 -9.97 -1.01
CA ALA A 44 -22.35 -11.05 -1.68
C ALA A 44 -22.85 -12.42 -1.22
N PRO A 45 -23.12 -13.36 -2.15
CA PRO A 45 -23.54 -14.70 -1.78
C PRO A 45 -22.45 -15.40 -0.97
N ALA A 46 -22.86 -16.31 -0.10
CA ALA A 46 -21.91 -17.14 0.63
C ALA A 46 -21.14 -18.04 -0.36
N ASP A 47 -19.85 -18.23 -0.11
CA ASP A 47 -19.05 -19.17 -0.90
C ASP A 47 -19.47 -20.62 -0.60
N TYR A 48 -19.36 -21.50 -1.61
CA TYR A 48 -19.76 -22.90 -1.48
C TYR A 48 -18.95 -23.67 -0.42
N GLN A 49 -17.66 -23.35 -0.25
CA GLN A 49 -16.79 -24.02 0.72
C GLN A 49 -16.57 -23.20 2.00
N GLN A 50 -16.38 -21.88 1.86
CA GLN A 50 -16.02 -20.99 2.97
C GLN A 50 -17.24 -20.29 3.61
N GLY A 51 -18.43 -20.43 3.04
CA GLY A 51 -19.64 -19.78 3.54
C GLY A 51 -19.49 -18.25 3.62
N ASN A 52 -19.93 -17.66 4.73
CA ASN A 52 -19.81 -16.21 4.95
C ASN A 52 -18.39 -15.75 5.27
N SER A 53 -17.47 -16.66 5.63
CA SER A 53 -16.07 -16.31 5.91
C SER A 53 -15.40 -15.65 4.70
N PHE A 54 -15.73 -16.12 3.50
CA PHE A 54 -15.22 -15.59 2.23
C PHE A 54 -15.40 -14.08 2.08
N ARG A 55 -16.45 -13.48 2.66
CA ARG A 55 -16.73 -12.03 2.49
C ARG A 55 -15.60 -11.12 2.98
N ILE A 56 -14.71 -11.63 3.84
CA ILE A 56 -13.51 -10.90 4.26
C ILE A 56 -12.58 -10.55 3.08
N ILE A 57 -12.65 -11.27 1.96
CA ILE A 57 -11.87 -11.01 0.75
C ILE A 57 -12.09 -9.58 0.22
N TYR A 58 -13.32 -9.05 0.36
CA TYR A 58 -13.70 -7.70 -0.07
C TYR A 58 -13.06 -6.59 0.76
N VAL A 59 -12.44 -6.93 1.89
CA VAL A 59 -11.63 -6.02 2.71
C VAL A 59 -10.15 -6.37 2.56
N HIS A 60 -9.81 -7.64 2.71
CA HIS A 60 -8.43 -8.14 2.73
C HIS A 60 -7.70 -7.87 1.41
N VAL A 61 -8.26 -8.28 0.27
CA VAL A 61 -7.57 -8.20 -1.03
C VAL A 61 -7.37 -6.74 -1.47
N PRO A 62 -8.37 -5.85 -1.39
CA PRO A 62 -8.15 -4.43 -1.67
C PRO A 62 -7.10 -3.79 -0.76
N ALA A 63 -7.08 -4.12 0.54
CA ALA A 63 -6.06 -3.62 1.46
C ALA A 63 -4.64 -4.11 1.06
N ALA A 64 -4.49 -5.40 0.74
CA ALA A 64 -3.21 -5.96 0.29
C ALA A 64 -2.72 -5.35 -1.02
N PHE A 65 -3.63 -5.11 -1.97
CA PHE A 65 -3.32 -4.47 -3.25
C PHE A 65 -2.93 -3.00 -3.08
N LEU A 66 -3.68 -2.26 -2.26
CA LEU A 66 -3.40 -0.85 -1.98
C LEU A 66 -2.07 -0.68 -1.24
N ALA A 67 -1.77 -1.55 -0.26
CA ALA A 67 -0.47 -1.59 0.41
C ALA A 67 0.69 -1.72 -0.60
N GLN A 68 0.62 -2.69 -1.52
CA GLN A 68 1.68 -2.87 -2.51
C GLN A 68 1.78 -1.68 -3.49
N SER A 69 0.63 -1.18 -3.96
CA SER A 69 0.55 -0.06 -4.91
C SER A 69 1.09 1.25 -4.34
N ILE A 70 0.82 1.51 -3.05
CA ILE A 70 1.36 2.68 -2.36
C ILE A 70 2.88 2.56 -2.23
N PHE A 71 3.41 1.37 -1.93
CA PHE A 71 4.86 1.19 -1.78
C PHE A 71 5.59 1.40 -3.12
N VAL A 72 5.04 0.88 -4.22
CA VAL A 72 5.55 1.18 -5.58
C VAL A 72 5.48 2.68 -5.87
N SER A 73 4.36 3.33 -5.54
CA SER A 73 4.18 4.77 -5.73
C SER A 73 5.19 5.60 -4.92
N MET A 74 5.54 5.15 -3.71
CA MET A 74 6.61 5.74 -2.90
C MET A 74 7.99 5.52 -3.51
N ALA A 75 8.29 4.34 -4.04
CA ALA A 75 9.55 4.07 -4.73
C ALA A 75 9.72 4.97 -5.97
N VAL A 76 8.67 5.11 -6.77
CA VAL A 76 8.65 6.04 -7.92
C VAL A 76 8.83 7.49 -7.46
N SER A 77 8.13 7.91 -6.40
CA SER A 77 8.25 9.26 -5.86
C SER A 77 9.66 9.54 -5.30
N GLY A 78 10.26 8.54 -4.64
CA GLY A 78 11.65 8.58 -4.17
C GLY A 78 12.64 8.70 -5.32
N LEU A 79 12.45 7.93 -6.40
CA LEU A 79 13.25 8.05 -7.63
C LEU A 79 13.12 9.46 -8.24
N VAL A 80 11.88 9.98 -8.32
CA VAL A 80 11.62 11.31 -8.86
C VAL A 80 12.33 12.40 -8.05
N PHE A 81 12.27 12.28 -6.72
CA PHE A 81 13.01 13.15 -5.81
C PHE A 81 14.52 13.02 -5.98
N MET A 82 15.05 11.80 -6.07
CA MET A 82 16.49 11.57 -6.14
C MET A 82 17.12 12.05 -7.45
N VAL A 83 16.46 11.83 -8.59
CA VAL A 83 16.98 12.16 -9.92
C VAL A 83 16.70 13.63 -10.27
N TRP A 84 15.46 14.10 -10.15
CA TRP A 84 15.07 15.45 -10.57
C TRP A 84 15.02 16.48 -9.43
N LYS A 85 15.32 16.08 -8.20
CA LYS A 85 15.34 16.97 -7.02
C LYS A 85 14.01 17.68 -6.77
N ILE A 86 12.90 17.07 -7.18
CA ILE A 86 11.54 17.62 -7.02
C ILE A 86 11.08 17.34 -5.58
N LYS A 87 11.15 18.36 -4.71
CA LYS A 87 10.77 18.25 -3.29
C LYS A 87 9.31 17.84 -3.06
N VAL A 88 8.41 18.18 -3.98
CA VAL A 88 7.00 17.78 -3.90
C VAL A 88 6.86 16.25 -3.94
N ALA A 89 7.68 15.54 -4.73
CA ALA A 89 7.62 14.07 -4.80
C ALA A 89 7.96 13.43 -3.43
N ASP A 90 8.94 13.98 -2.72
CA ASP A 90 9.27 13.55 -1.35
C ASP A 90 8.14 13.81 -0.36
N MET A 91 7.45 14.95 -0.49
CA MET A 91 6.28 15.25 0.35
C MET A 91 5.16 14.24 0.12
N VAL A 92 4.88 13.89 -1.14
CA VAL A 92 3.86 12.86 -1.47
C VAL A 92 4.26 11.52 -0.86
N ALA A 93 5.52 11.08 -1.02
CA ALA A 93 6.02 9.83 -0.41
C ALA A 93 5.89 9.81 1.12
N THR A 94 6.09 10.96 1.76
CA THR A 94 5.96 11.10 3.22
C THR A 94 4.53 10.88 3.69
N VAL A 95 3.54 11.45 2.99
CA VAL A 95 2.12 11.31 3.35
C VAL A 95 1.57 9.92 2.99
N MET A 96 2.13 9.29 1.94
CA MET A 96 1.77 7.92 1.55
C MET A 96 2.19 6.86 2.57
N ALA A 97 3.32 7.06 3.26
CA ALA A 97 3.91 6.00 4.09
C ALA A 97 3.00 5.52 5.24
N PRO A 98 2.37 6.39 6.06
CA PRO A 98 1.47 5.93 7.12
C PRO A 98 0.22 5.21 6.60
N LEU A 99 -0.34 5.70 5.48
CA LEU A 99 -1.50 5.06 4.84
C LEU A 99 -1.14 3.66 4.34
N GLY A 100 -0.01 3.53 3.67
CA GLY A 100 0.49 2.24 3.20
C GLY A 100 0.75 1.26 4.35
N ALA A 101 1.40 1.72 5.43
CA ALA A 101 1.60 0.93 6.65
C ALA A 101 0.28 0.43 7.24
N ALA A 102 -0.73 1.31 7.34
CA ALA A 102 -2.05 0.96 7.83
C ALA A 102 -2.73 -0.09 6.94
N MET A 103 -2.63 0.04 5.61
CA MET A 103 -3.18 -0.95 4.69
C MET A 103 -2.45 -2.29 4.77
N THR A 104 -1.12 -2.30 4.96
CA THR A 104 -0.37 -3.54 5.19
C THR A 104 -0.79 -4.20 6.49
N PHE A 105 -0.99 -3.43 7.56
CA PHE A 105 -1.50 -3.96 8.83
C PHE A 105 -2.91 -4.55 8.68
N VAL A 106 -3.82 -3.82 8.02
CA VAL A 106 -5.19 -4.32 7.75
C VAL A 106 -5.13 -5.61 6.94
N ALA A 107 -4.27 -5.69 5.92
CA ALA A 107 -4.09 -6.92 5.13
C ALA A 107 -3.59 -8.08 5.99
N LEU A 108 -2.54 -7.88 6.82
CA LEU A 108 -2.01 -8.91 7.72
C LEU A 108 -3.05 -9.37 8.74
N PHE A 109 -3.74 -8.43 9.38
CA PHE A 109 -4.76 -8.73 10.39
C PHE A 109 -5.97 -9.46 9.79
N SER A 110 -6.54 -8.92 8.72
CA SER A 110 -7.68 -9.56 8.04
C SER A 110 -7.30 -10.92 7.45
N GLY A 111 -6.07 -11.08 6.97
CA GLY A 111 -5.55 -12.36 6.48
C GLY A 111 -5.43 -13.40 7.60
N ALA A 112 -4.94 -13.00 8.77
CA ALA A 112 -4.87 -13.86 9.95
C ALA A 112 -6.27 -14.29 10.43
N VAL A 113 -7.23 -13.34 10.48
CA VAL A 113 -8.64 -13.63 10.81
C VAL A 113 -9.26 -14.60 9.81
N TRP A 114 -8.99 -14.41 8.51
CA TRP A 114 -9.49 -15.31 7.46
C TRP A 114 -8.83 -16.70 7.50
N GLY A 115 -7.58 -16.77 7.95
CA GLY A 115 -6.80 -18.01 7.96
C GLY A 115 -7.30 -19.05 8.96
N VAL A 116 -7.91 -18.62 10.07
CA VAL A 116 -8.45 -19.54 11.09
C VAL A 116 -9.57 -20.44 10.54
N PRO A 117 -10.67 -19.91 9.99
CA PRO A 117 -11.73 -20.75 9.45
C PRO A 117 -11.34 -21.49 8.16
N THR A 118 -10.34 -20.99 7.42
CA THR A 118 -9.97 -21.54 6.10
C THR A 118 -8.86 -22.59 6.18
N TRP A 119 -7.86 -22.37 7.03
CA TRP A 119 -6.64 -23.20 7.14
C TRP A 119 -6.32 -23.63 8.58
N GLY A 120 -7.15 -23.28 9.56
CA GLY A 120 -6.99 -23.70 10.96
C GLY A 120 -5.88 -22.98 11.74
N THR A 121 -5.29 -21.91 11.19
CA THR A 121 -4.20 -21.16 11.85
C THR A 121 -4.29 -19.66 11.58
N TRP A 122 -3.86 -18.86 12.56
CA TRP A 122 -3.73 -17.40 12.43
C TRP A 122 -2.48 -16.99 11.63
N TRP A 123 -1.44 -17.82 11.64
CA TRP A 123 -0.16 -17.50 11.05
C TRP A 123 0.55 -18.76 10.56
N MET A 124 1.24 -18.59 9.43
CA MET A 124 2.19 -19.56 8.90
C MET A 124 3.39 -18.77 8.39
N TRP A 125 4.60 -19.28 8.61
CA TRP A 125 5.83 -18.69 8.10
C TRP A 125 6.04 -19.03 6.61
N ASP A 126 5.04 -18.73 5.78
CA ASP A 126 5.12 -18.90 4.34
C ASP A 126 5.72 -17.65 3.65
N ALA A 127 6.08 -17.78 2.38
CA ALA A 127 6.72 -16.71 1.62
C ALA A 127 5.83 -15.46 1.50
N ARG A 128 4.51 -15.62 1.40
CA ARG A 128 3.57 -14.50 1.21
C ARG A 128 3.36 -13.71 2.50
N LEU A 129 3.02 -14.39 3.59
CA LEU A 129 2.81 -13.79 4.90
C LEU A 129 4.10 -13.12 5.39
N THR A 130 5.23 -13.79 5.24
CA THR A 130 6.53 -13.23 5.63
C THR A 130 6.90 -12.01 4.80
N SER A 131 6.71 -12.03 3.47
CA SER A 131 7.01 -10.87 2.62
C SER A 131 6.05 -9.70 2.84
N MET A 132 4.78 -9.96 3.19
CA MET A 132 3.83 -8.92 3.62
C MET A 132 4.21 -8.32 4.99
N LEU A 133 4.73 -9.12 5.92
CA LEU A 133 5.26 -8.61 7.19
C LEU A 133 6.52 -7.77 6.97
N ILE A 134 7.42 -8.21 6.11
CA ILE A 134 8.59 -7.44 5.68
C ILE A 134 8.13 -6.10 5.07
N LEU A 135 7.08 -6.08 4.25
CA LEU A 135 6.52 -4.84 3.70
C LEU A 135 6.09 -3.87 4.80
N LEU A 136 5.46 -4.37 5.88
CA LEU A 136 5.07 -3.53 7.02
C LEU A 136 6.31 -2.91 7.68
N PHE A 137 7.37 -3.71 7.89
CA PHE A 137 8.62 -3.20 8.45
C PHE A 137 9.34 -2.23 7.51
N LEU A 138 9.28 -2.43 6.20
CA LEU A 138 9.80 -1.46 5.23
C LEU A 138 9.07 -0.12 5.32
N TYR A 139 7.74 -0.14 5.47
CA TYR A 139 6.96 1.08 5.72
C TYR A 139 7.37 1.79 7.00
N LEU A 140 7.45 1.05 8.12
CA LEU A 140 7.89 1.60 9.39
C LEU A 140 9.33 2.13 9.33
N GLY A 141 10.21 1.44 8.60
CA GLY A 141 11.59 1.87 8.34
C GLY A 141 11.63 3.19 7.57
N VAL A 142 10.79 3.37 6.55
CA VAL A 142 10.68 4.64 5.82
C VAL A 142 10.21 5.77 6.74
N ILE A 143 9.20 5.52 7.56
CA ILE A 143 8.68 6.51 8.53
C ILE A 143 9.76 6.87 9.56
N ALA A 144 10.43 5.87 10.12
CA ALA A 144 11.48 6.05 11.13
C ALA A 144 12.69 6.80 10.57
N LEU A 145 13.18 6.43 9.37
CA LEU A 145 14.32 7.11 8.74
C LEU A 145 14.02 8.59 8.47
N ARG A 146 12.79 8.96 8.14
CA ARG A 146 12.42 10.38 7.97
C ARG A 146 12.51 11.17 9.28
N GLY A 147 12.22 10.54 10.41
CA GLY A 147 12.28 11.16 11.74
C GLY A 147 13.64 11.07 12.43
N ALA A 148 14.52 10.16 11.99
CA ALA A 148 15.80 9.88 12.66
C ALA A 148 16.92 10.88 12.37
N PHE A 149 16.85 11.61 11.24
CA PHE A 149 17.89 12.58 10.86
C PHE A 149 17.50 14.00 11.27
N SER A 150 18.48 14.77 11.76
CA SER A 150 18.33 16.20 12.06
C SER A 150 18.11 17.04 10.80
N SER A 151 18.79 16.69 9.71
CA SER A 151 18.58 17.29 8.40
C SER A 151 17.43 16.60 7.66
N ARG A 152 16.40 17.37 7.32
CA ARG A 152 15.27 16.90 6.51
C ARG A 152 15.71 16.32 5.17
N ASP A 153 16.71 16.91 4.51
CA ASP A 153 17.19 16.42 3.21
C ASP A 153 17.88 15.05 3.34
N SER A 154 18.68 14.85 4.40
CA SER A 154 19.32 13.57 4.67
C SER A 154 18.28 12.47 4.96
N GLY A 155 17.26 12.78 5.78
CA GLY A 155 16.15 11.86 6.06
C GLY A 155 15.35 11.50 4.80
N SER A 156 15.02 12.49 3.96
CA SER A 156 14.33 12.26 2.69
C SER A 156 15.13 11.38 1.72
N ARG A 157 16.46 11.56 1.64
CA ARG A 157 17.34 10.72 0.81
C ARG A 157 17.39 9.28 1.33
N ALA A 158 17.63 9.09 2.63
CA ALA A 158 17.69 7.76 3.24
C ALA A 158 16.38 6.99 3.05
N ALA A 159 15.25 7.65 3.32
CA ALA A 159 13.92 7.10 3.11
C ALA A 159 13.62 6.76 1.64
N SER A 160 14.07 7.60 0.70
CA SER A 160 13.90 7.35 -0.74
C SER A 160 14.69 6.14 -1.20
N VAL A 161 15.94 5.99 -0.73
CA VAL A 161 16.77 4.81 -1.02
C VAL A 161 16.10 3.55 -0.48
N LEU A 162 15.62 3.57 0.76
CA LEU A 162 14.93 2.41 1.34
C LEU A 162 13.68 2.03 0.53
N ALA A 163 12.85 2.99 0.14
CA ALA A 163 11.66 2.71 -0.68
C ALA A 163 12.02 2.16 -2.06
N MET A 164 13.04 2.73 -2.72
CA MET A 164 13.50 2.27 -4.03
C MET A 164 14.07 0.85 -4.01
N VAL A 165 14.87 0.50 -2.99
CA VAL A 165 15.42 -0.85 -2.85
C VAL A 165 14.33 -1.82 -2.39
N GLY A 166 13.52 -1.42 -1.42
CA GLY A 166 12.45 -2.23 -0.86
C GLY A 166 11.35 -2.61 -1.85
N VAL A 167 11.22 -1.90 -2.98
CA VAL A 167 10.23 -2.22 -4.03
C VAL A 167 10.45 -3.61 -4.60
N ILE A 168 11.65 -4.18 -4.48
CA ILE A 168 11.98 -5.54 -4.89
C ILE A 168 11.15 -6.59 -4.12
N ASN A 169 10.65 -6.23 -2.93
CA ASN A 169 9.77 -7.09 -2.14
C ASN A 169 8.38 -7.27 -2.80
N ILE A 170 7.96 -6.34 -3.67
CA ILE A 170 6.64 -6.41 -4.32
C ILE A 170 6.55 -7.60 -5.30
N PRO A 171 7.51 -7.82 -6.22
CA PRO A 171 7.58 -9.06 -7.00
C PRO A 171 7.60 -10.33 -6.13
N ILE A 172 8.33 -10.31 -5.01
CA ILE A 172 8.40 -11.45 -4.09
C ILE A 172 7.01 -11.76 -3.52
N ILE A 173 6.27 -10.75 -3.08
CA ILE A 173 4.88 -10.93 -2.61
C ILE A 173 4.00 -11.51 -3.74
N LYS A 174 4.07 -10.94 -4.94
CA LYS A 174 3.21 -11.35 -6.07
C LYS A 174 3.46 -12.80 -6.47
N TYR A 175 4.72 -13.15 -6.71
CA TYR A 175 5.13 -14.46 -7.22
C TYR A 175 5.40 -15.48 -6.10
N SER A 176 5.22 -15.11 -4.83
CA SER A 176 5.39 -16.01 -3.68
C SER A 176 4.63 -17.34 -3.81
N VAL A 177 3.46 -17.33 -4.45
CA VAL A 177 2.62 -18.51 -4.68
C VAL A 177 3.08 -19.39 -5.83
N ASP A 178 3.85 -18.83 -6.76
CA ASP A 178 4.37 -19.55 -7.92
C ASP A 178 5.76 -20.14 -7.62
N TRP A 179 6.55 -19.44 -6.79
CA TRP A 179 7.92 -19.82 -6.47
C TRP A 179 8.04 -20.78 -5.28
N TRP A 180 7.06 -20.78 -4.35
CA TRP A 180 7.09 -21.65 -3.17
C TRP A 180 5.75 -22.37 -2.93
N TYR A 181 5.83 -23.49 -2.23
CA TYR A 181 4.66 -24.11 -1.61
C TYR A 181 4.15 -23.20 -0.50
N THR A 182 2.97 -22.62 -0.68
CA THR A 182 2.32 -21.75 0.30
C THR A 182 0.89 -22.20 0.56
N LEU A 183 0.26 -21.70 1.63
CA LEU A 183 -1.18 -21.91 1.87
C LEU A 183 -2.04 -21.25 0.79
N HIS A 184 -1.47 -20.27 0.09
CA HIS A 184 -2.16 -19.46 -0.90
C HIS A 184 -2.10 -20.13 -2.26
N GLN A 185 -3.23 -20.17 -2.96
CA GLN A 185 -3.30 -20.71 -4.30
C GLN A 185 -2.80 -19.70 -5.35
N PRO A 186 -2.21 -20.17 -6.46
CA PRO A 186 -1.90 -19.33 -7.62
C PRO A 186 -3.14 -18.59 -8.13
N ALA A 187 -2.94 -17.41 -8.70
CA ALA A 187 -4.04 -16.70 -9.36
C ALA A 187 -4.31 -17.36 -10.72
N THR A 188 -5.51 -17.92 -10.90
CA THR A 188 -6.04 -18.32 -12.22
C THR A 188 -6.50 -17.11 -13.03
#